data_AF-A0A924HV06-F1
#
_entry.id   AF-A0A924HV06-F1
#
_cell.length_a   1.000
_cell.length_b   1.000
_cell.length_c   1.000
_cell.angle_alpha   90.00
_cell.angle_beta   90.00
_cell.angle_gamma   90.00
#
_symmetry.space_group_name_H-M   'P 1'
#
loop_
_entity.id
_entity.type
_entity.pdbx_description
1 polymer ?
#
loop_
_entity_poly.entity_id
_entity_poly.type
_entity_poly.pdbx_seq_one_letter_code
_entity_poly.pdbx_strand_id
1 'polypeptide(L)'
;MTTHIIYISGLGDHYDGFRASALKLWRLWGVTTEHVPIMWYDGGSMHAKLQRIEVAIERAPKGSRLVLIGESAGATLALHMAERKKVDRIITLCGVTQPDTPVSNYLRRRAPALHEAVSSLGTSYTTDIHSVRAVIDGVVGKKHSVVRNASTHVIWTVGHLSTIVLCLTVLSPYIASIAKKSKSDILKI
;
A
#
# COMPACT_ATOMS: atom_id res chain seq x y z
N MET A 1 -9.08 -3.56 -20.62
CA MET A 1 -7.76 -3.53 -19.94
C MET A 1 -7.91 -4.19 -18.58
N THR A 2 -7.10 -5.21 -18.29
CA THR A 2 -7.11 -5.88 -16.97
C THR A 2 -6.35 -5.04 -15.95
N THR A 3 -6.78 -5.05 -14.68
CA THR A 3 -6.06 -4.38 -13.59
C THR A 3 -5.36 -5.45 -12.74
N HIS A 4 -4.04 -5.31 -12.61
CA HIS A 4 -3.20 -6.15 -11.78
C HIS A 4 -2.74 -5.36 -10.55
N ILE A 5 -3.00 -5.91 -9.38
CA ILE A 5 -2.72 -5.31 -8.09
C ILE A 5 -1.56 -6.06 -7.44
N ILE A 6 -0.50 -5.35 -7.08
CA ILE A 6 0.55 -5.87 -6.21
C ILE A 6 0.29 -5.32 -4.81
N TYR A 7 -0.07 -6.21 -3.89
CA TYR A 7 -0.33 -5.86 -2.50
C TYR A 7 0.94 -6.06 -1.67
N ILE A 8 1.42 -4.99 -1.05
CA ILE A 8 2.64 -4.92 -0.26
C ILE A 8 2.25 -4.88 1.21
N SER A 9 2.62 -5.93 1.93
CA SER A 9 2.27 -6.13 3.35
C SER A 9 2.92 -5.10 4.28
N GLY A 10 2.13 -4.71 5.30
CA GLY A 10 2.61 -3.99 6.46
C GLY A 10 3.32 -4.91 7.46
N LEU A 11 3.57 -4.39 8.67
CA LEU A 11 4.07 -5.21 9.77
C LEU A 11 3.07 -6.33 10.14
N GLY A 12 3.57 -7.37 10.82
CA GLY A 12 2.77 -8.53 11.24
C GLY A 12 2.75 -9.62 10.18
N ASP A 13 3.94 -10.16 9.89
CA ASP A 13 4.18 -11.20 8.87
C ASP A 13 3.31 -12.46 9.10
N HIS A 14 2.91 -12.74 10.35
CA HIS A 14 2.02 -13.86 10.68
C HIS A 14 0.61 -13.75 10.07
N TYR A 15 0.19 -12.57 9.62
CA TYR A 15 -1.08 -12.38 8.92
C TYR A 15 -0.99 -12.61 7.39
N ASP A 16 0.18 -12.94 6.85
CA ASP A 16 0.37 -13.06 5.39
C ASP A 16 -0.48 -14.15 4.74
N GLY A 17 -0.74 -15.25 5.46
CA GLY A 17 -1.66 -16.29 4.99
C GLY A 17 -3.11 -15.80 4.87
N PHE A 18 -3.55 -14.94 5.80
CA PHE A 18 -4.85 -14.29 5.74
C PHE A 18 -4.92 -13.27 4.60
N ARG A 19 -3.89 -12.41 4.46
CA ARG A 19 -3.78 -11.45 3.35
C ARG A 19 -3.89 -12.12 1.99
N ALA A 20 -3.09 -13.16 1.77
CA ALA A 20 -3.10 -13.91 0.51
C ALA A 20 -4.46 -14.54 0.22
N SER A 21 -5.10 -15.13 1.24
CA SER A 21 -6.42 -15.76 1.10
C SER A 21 -7.51 -14.75 0.77
N ALA A 22 -7.52 -13.60 1.44
CA ALA A 22 -8.50 -12.54 1.17
C ALA A 22 -8.31 -11.92 -0.22
N LEU A 23 -7.06 -11.67 -0.64
CA LEU A 23 -6.75 -11.13 -1.97
C LEU A 23 -7.20 -12.05 -3.11
N LYS A 24 -7.15 -13.38 -2.93
CA LYS A 24 -7.69 -14.32 -3.93
C LYS A 24 -9.17 -14.08 -4.25
N LEU A 25 -9.95 -13.59 -3.30
CA LEU A 25 -11.36 -13.27 -3.51
C LEU A 25 -11.57 -12.03 -4.38
N TRP A 26 -10.55 -11.17 -4.50
CA TRP A 26 -10.66 -9.94 -5.29
C TRP A 26 -10.78 -10.18 -6.79
N ARG A 27 -10.47 -11.40 -7.26
CA ARG A 27 -10.79 -11.82 -8.63
C ARG A 27 -12.27 -11.68 -8.97
N LEU A 28 -13.15 -11.82 -7.96
CA LEU A 28 -14.60 -11.62 -8.10
C LEU A 28 -14.94 -10.16 -8.46
N TRP A 29 -14.04 -9.23 -8.17
CA TRP A 29 -14.20 -7.80 -8.46
C TRP A 29 -13.47 -7.35 -9.72
N GLY A 30 -13.02 -8.31 -10.55
CA GLY A 30 -12.42 -8.05 -11.86
C GLY A 30 -10.98 -7.52 -11.82
N VAL A 31 -10.24 -7.83 -10.76
CA VAL A 31 -8.81 -7.50 -10.62
C VAL A 31 -8.01 -8.78 -10.37
N THR A 32 -6.78 -8.84 -10.84
CA THR A 32 -5.83 -9.89 -10.43
C THR A 32 -4.94 -9.34 -9.33
N THR A 33 -4.53 -10.19 -8.40
CA THR A 33 -3.73 -9.77 -7.24
C THR A 33 -2.50 -10.65 -7.07
N GLU A 34 -1.37 -10.03 -6.77
CA GLU A 34 -0.17 -10.69 -6.26
C GLU A 34 0.13 -10.14 -4.86
N HIS A 35 0.36 -11.03 -3.89
CA HIS A 35 0.74 -10.65 -2.54
C HIS A 35 2.26 -10.69 -2.39
N VAL A 36 2.86 -9.59 -1.92
CA VAL A 36 4.28 -9.50 -1.62
C VAL A 36 4.49 -9.42 -0.09
N PRO A 37 4.82 -10.56 0.56
CA PRO A 37 5.22 -10.57 1.96
C PRO A 37 6.60 -9.91 2.11
N ILE A 38 6.68 -8.88 2.95
CA ILE A 38 7.91 -8.10 3.12
C ILE A 38 8.81 -8.68 4.21
N MET A 39 8.27 -9.50 5.12
CA MET A 39 8.99 -10.11 6.23
C MET A 39 9.79 -9.06 7.00
N TRP A 40 9.10 -8.09 7.60
CA TRP A 40 9.75 -6.89 8.15
C TRP A 40 10.79 -7.17 9.25
N TYR A 41 10.68 -8.32 9.90
CA TYR A 41 11.52 -8.73 11.02
C TYR A 41 12.66 -9.69 10.64
N ASP A 42 12.88 -9.93 9.34
CA ASP A 42 13.91 -10.85 8.83
C ASP A 42 15.36 -10.29 8.89
N GLY A 43 15.52 -9.04 9.33
CA GLY A 43 16.81 -8.34 9.32
C GLY A 43 17.32 -7.92 7.94
N GLY A 44 16.54 -8.17 6.88
CA GLY A 44 16.89 -7.82 5.51
C GLY A 44 16.91 -6.31 5.27
N SER A 45 17.76 -5.87 4.34
CA SER A 45 17.88 -4.46 3.96
C SER A 45 16.64 -3.93 3.24
N MET A 46 16.45 -2.61 3.27
CA MET A 46 15.40 -1.96 2.47
C MET A 46 15.55 -2.28 0.97
N HIS A 47 16.77 -2.30 0.45
CA HIS A 47 17.04 -2.66 -0.94
C HIS A 47 16.51 -4.07 -1.28
N ALA A 48 16.80 -5.08 -0.45
CA ALA A 48 16.31 -6.43 -0.68
C ALA A 48 14.78 -6.52 -0.65
N LYS A 49 14.12 -5.73 0.23
CA LYS A 49 12.65 -5.66 0.29
C LYS A 49 12.04 -5.00 -0.95
N LEU A 50 12.67 -3.94 -1.45
CA LEU A 50 12.27 -3.29 -2.71
C LEU A 50 12.45 -4.22 -3.91
N GLN A 51 13.56 -4.98 -3.97
CA GLN A 51 13.80 -5.95 -5.03
C GLN A 51 12.70 -7.01 -5.13
N ARG A 52 12.12 -7.45 -4.00
CA ARG A 52 10.96 -8.37 -4.02
C ARG A 52 9.75 -7.76 -4.72
N ILE A 53 9.53 -6.46 -4.55
CA ILE A 53 8.43 -5.74 -5.20
C ILE A 53 8.75 -5.53 -6.68
N GLU A 54 9.99 -5.20 -7.03
CA GLU A 54 10.40 -5.07 -8.43
C GLU A 54 10.20 -6.37 -9.21
N VAL A 55 10.57 -7.51 -8.64
CA VAL A 55 10.33 -8.83 -9.25
C VAL A 55 8.84 -9.09 -9.44
N ALA A 56 7.99 -8.70 -8.49
CA ALA A 56 6.53 -8.81 -8.65
C ALA A 56 6.00 -7.91 -9.78
N ILE A 57 6.54 -6.68 -9.91
CA ILE A 57 6.21 -5.76 -11.00
C ILE A 57 6.60 -6.36 -12.36
N GLU A 58 7.77 -7.01 -12.46
CA GLU A 58 8.24 -7.64 -13.69
C GLU A 58 7.40 -8.86 -14.11
N ARG A 59 6.78 -9.55 -13.13
CA ARG A 59 5.84 -10.65 -13.37
C ARG A 59 4.44 -10.19 -13.77
N ALA A 60 4.12 -8.90 -13.62
CA ALA A 60 2.80 -8.38 -13.95
C ALA A 60 2.45 -8.65 -15.42
N PRO A 61 1.20 -9.02 -15.74
CA PRO A 61 0.80 -9.29 -17.13
C PRO A 61 1.04 -8.08 -18.04
N LYS A 62 1.69 -8.30 -19.19
CA LYS A 62 1.92 -7.24 -20.18
C LYS A 62 0.60 -6.60 -20.62
N GLY A 63 0.57 -5.27 -20.70
CA GLY A 63 -0.62 -4.51 -21.08
C GLY A 63 -1.70 -4.42 -20.00
N SER A 64 -1.46 -4.96 -18.80
CA SER A 64 -2.31 -4.70 -17.64
C SER A 64 -2.04 -3.31 -17.07
N ARG A 65 -3.05 -2.75 -16.42
CA ARG A 65 -2.87 -1.62 -15.51
C ARG A 65 -2.24 -2.13 -14.23
N LEU A 66 -1.10 -1.57 -13.86
CA LEU A 66 -0.34 -1.93 -12.68
C LEU A 66 -0.68 -0.98 -11.52
N VAL A 67 -1.24 -1.54 -10.45
CA VAL A 67 -1.58 -0.80 -9.23
C VAL A 67 -0.81 -1.38 -8.06
N LEU A 68 -0.13 -0.54 -7.28
CA LEU A 68 0.45 -0.96 -6.02
C LEU A 68 -0.50 -0.62 -4.87
N ILE A 69 -0.72 -1.56 -3.97
CA ILE A 69 -1.41 -1.31 -2.71
C ILE A 69 -0.40 -1.49 -1.58
N GLY A 70 -0.10 -0.43 -0.86
CA GLY A 70 0.76 -0.48 0.32
C GLY A 70 -0.04 -0.41 1.60
N GLU A 71 -0.01 -1.48 2.40
CA GLU A 71 -0.68 -1.55 3.69
C GLU A 71 0.24 -1.04 4.80
N SER A 72 -0.22 -0.10 5.62
CA SER A 72 0.52 0.33 6.82
C SER A 72 1.98 0.66 6.48
N ALA A 73 2.96 0.00 7.11
CA ALA A 73 4.38 0.09 6.78
C ALA A 73 4.71 -0.21 5.30
N GLY A 74 3.99 -1.12 4.63
CA GLY A 74 4.15 -1.44 3.21
C GLY A 74 3.87 -0.26 2.27
N ALA A 75 3.12 0.75 2.72
CA ALA A 75 2.95 2.00 1.99
C ALA A 75 4.27 2.72 1.74
N THR A 76 5.22 2.65 2.67
CA THR A 76 6.55 3.26 2.48
C THR A 76 7.23 2.70 1.23
N LEU A 77 7.26 1.38 1.09
CA LEU A 77 7.89 0.71 -0.04
C LEU A 77 7.11 0.92 -1.36
N ALA A 78 5.78 0.96 -1.29
CA ALA A 78 4.94 1.29 -2.45
C ALA A 78 5.27 2.69 -2.99
N LEU A 79 5.45 3.67 -2.11
CA LEU A 79 5.81 5.04 -2.46
C LEU A 79 7.24 5.14 -3.02
N HIS A 80 8.19 4.39 -2.47
CA HIS A 80 9.53 4.27 -3.06
C HIS A 80 9.50 3.69 -4.49
N MET A 81 8.58 2.77 -4.78
CA MET A 81 8.42 2.24 -6.14
C MET A 81 7.79 3.24 -7.11
N ALA A 82 6.99 4.19 -6.61
CA ALA A 82 6.40 5.27 -7.41
C ALA A 82 7.46 6.06 -8.19
N GLU A 83 8.64 6.23 -7.59
CA GLU A 83 9.74 7.02 -8.13
C GLU A 83 10.64 6.21 -9.09
N ARG A 84 10.59 4.87 -9.00
CA ARG A 84 11.53 3.98 -9.70
C ARG A 84 10.94 3.24 -10.88
N LYS A 85 9.62 2.98 -10.86
CA LYS A 85 8.95 2.15 -11.86
C LYS A 85 7.68 2.84 -12.36
N LYS A 86 7.32 2.58 -13.61
CA LYS A 86 6.05 3.04 -14.17
C LYS A 86 4.91 2.21 -13.58
N VAL A 87 4.23 2.80 -12.60
CA VAL A 87 3.00 2.27 -11.99
C VAL A 87 1.86 3.22 -12.32
N ASP A 88 0.67 2.70 -12.60
CA ASP A 88 -0.46 3.54 -13.01
C ASP A 88 -1.10 4.24 -11.81
N ARG A 89 -1.12 3.58 -10.65
CA ARG A 89 -1.71 4.08 -9.42
C ARG A 89 -1.09 3.45 -8.19
N ILE A 90 -1.07 4.20 -7.09
CA ILE A 90 -0.78 3.68 -5.76
C ILE A 90 -1.98 3.92 -4.85
N ILE A 91 -2.34 2.91 -4.07
CA ILE A 91 -3.32 3.02 -3.00
C ILE A 91 -2.60 2.71 -1.68
N THR A 92 -2.66 3.60 -0.71
CA THR A 92 -2.16 3.33 0.65
C THR A 92 -3.34 2.95 1.53
N LEU A 93 -3.24 1.85 2.29
CA LEU A 93 -4.26 1.40 3.23
C LEU A 93 -3.77 1.62 4.66
N CYS A 94 -4.29 2.64 5.33
CA CYS A 94 -3.80 3.15 6.62
C CYS A 94 -2.26 3.30 6.60
N GLY A 95 -1.71 3.74 5.47
CA GLY A 95 -0.29 3.66 5.17
C GLY A 95 0.56 4.59 6.01
N VAL A 96 1.84 4.27 6.19
CA VAL A 96 2.86 5.24 6.63
C VAL A 96 3.38 5.98 5.39
N THR A 97 3.10 7.28 5.30
CA THR A 97 3.29 8.05 4.06
C THR A 97 4.02 9.38 4.23
N GLN A 98 4.53 9.67 5.42
CA GLN A 98 5.29 10.91 5.69
C GLN A 98 6.66 10.60 6.27
N PRO A 99 7.73 11.32 5.86
CA PRO A 99 9.08 11.06 6.33
C PRO A 99 9.28 11.39 7.82
N ASP A 100 8.42 12.23 8.40
CA ASP A 100 8.41 12.60 9.81
C ASP A 100 7.60 11.61 10.69
N THR A 101 7.13 10.49 10.14
CA THR A 101 6.34 9.52 10.90
C THR A 101 7.18 8.92 12.04
N PRO A 102 6.73 9.01 13.30
CA PRO A 102 7.50 8.52 14.42
C PRO A 102 7.57 6.98 14.40
N VAL A 103 8.77 6.46 14.17
CA VAL A 103 9.07 5.02 14.32
C VAL A 103 9.63 4.77 15.72
N SER A 104 8.99 3.89 16.49
CA SER A 104 9.40 3.57 17.86
C SER A 104 10.79 2.92 17.91
N ASN A 105 11.52 3.12 19.02
CA ASN A 105 12.85 2.53 19.20
C ASN A 105 12.85 0.99 19.09
N TYR A 106 11.75 0.35 19.52
CA TYR A 106 11.55 -1.08 19.33
C TYR A 106 11.54 -1.47 17.84
N LEU A 107 10.75 -0.76 17.02
CA LEU A 107 10.67 -1.02 15.58
C LEU A 107 11.97 -0.66 14.85
N ARG A 108 12.67 0.41 15.25
CA ARG A 108 13.99 0.74 14.66
C ARG A 108 15.00 -0.39 14.82
N ARG A 109 14.94 -1.13 15.94
CA ARG A 109 15.82 -2.29 16.19
C ARG A 109 15.34 -3.57 15.50
N ARG A 110 14.03 -3.83 15.50
CA ARG A 110 13.45 -5.08 14.97
C ARG A 110 13.20 -5.08 13.47
N ALA A 111 12.94 -3.91 12.88
CA ALA A 111 12.66 -3.72 11.47
C ALA A 111 13.44 -2.47 10.97
N PRO A 112 14.78 -2.52 10.93
CA PRO A 112 15.61 -1.35 10.58
C PRO A 112 15.27 -0.79 9.20
N ALA A 113 14.93 -1.65 8.24
CA ALA A 113 14.50 -1.25 6.90
C ALA A 113 13.24 -0.36 6.91
N LEU A 114 12.37 -0.48 7.91
CA LEU A 114 11.20 0.41 8.04
C LEU A 114 11.64 1.82 8.39
N HIS A 115 12.60 1.96 9.30
CA HIS A 115 13.10 3.28 9.68
C HIS A 115 13.73 3.99 8.47
N GLU A 116 14.59 3.26 7.75
CA GLU A 116 15.21 3.73 6.51
C GLU A 116 14.15 4.13 5.47
N ALA A 117 13.14 3.27 5.25
CA ALA A 117 12.08 3.50 4.29
C ALA A 117 11.25 4.74 4.62
N VAL A 118 10.93 4.97 5.89
CA VAL A 118 10.23 6.18 6.34
C VAL A 118 11.09 7.41 6.14
N SER A 119 12.32 7.42 6.65
CA SER A 119 13.17 8.62 6.63
C SER A 119 13.56 9.10 5.23
N SER A 120 13.51 8.20 4.25
CA SER A 120 13.87 8.47 2.86
C SER A 120 12.66 8.74 1.95
N LEU A 121 11.44 8.85 2.50
CA LEU A 121 10.26 9.16 1.69
C LEU A 121 10.37 10.55 1.04
N GLY A 122 10.06 10.59 -0.26
CA GLY A 122 9.79 11.82 -0.98
C GLY A 122 8.59 12.59 -0.39
N THR A 123 8.51 13.88 -0.72
CA THR A 123 7.44 14.78 -0.24
C THR A 123 6.38 15.07 -1.31
N SER A 124 6.63 14.65 -2.55
CA SER A 124 5.79 14.88 -3.72
C SER A 124 5.94 13.72 -4.69
N TYR A 125 4.84 13.31 -5.30
CA TYR A 125 4.81 12.21 -6.26
C TYR A 125 3.99 12.65 -7.48
N THR A 126 4.44 12.25 -8.68
CA THR A 126 3.73 12.51 -9.94
C THR A 126 2.72 11.40 -10.28
N THR A 127 2.89 10.23 -9.67
CA THR A 127 2.00 9.09 -9.76
C THR A 127 0.63 9.41 -9.16
N ASP A 128 -0.42 8.80 -9.69
CA ASP A 128 -1.77 8.93 -9.13
C ASP A 128 -1.87 8.15 -7.81
N ILE A 129 -2.11 8.85 -6.70
CA ILE A 129 -2.09 8.27 -5.35
C ILE A 129 -3.43 8.47 -4.66
N HIS A 130 -3.92 7.38 -4.06
CA HIS A 130 -5.10 7.36 -3.21
C HIS A 130 -4.72 6.93 -1.79
N SER A 131 -4.96 7.79 -0.81
CA SER A 131 -4.76 7.49 0.62
C SER A 131 -6.07 7.05 1.26
N VAL A 132 -6.20 5.77 1.55
CA VAL A 132 -7.36 5.18 2.25
C VAL A 132 -7.03 5.05 3.72
N ARG A 133 -7.86 5.60 4.59
CA ARG A 133 -7.59 5.61 6.04
C ARG A 133 -8.83 5.49 6.90
N ALA A 134 -8.65 5.12 8.16
CA ALA A 134 -9.72 5.13 9.18
C ALA A 134 -10.15 6.58 9.50
N VAL A 135 -11.26 6.78 10.22
CA VAL A 135 -11.54 8.10 10.84
C VAL A 135 -10.57 8.31 11.99
N ILE A 136 -10.48 7.33 12.89
CA ILE A 136 -9.60 7.33 14.05
C ILE A 136 -8.62 6.16 13.93
N ASP A 137 -7.34 6.47 13.86
CA ASP A 137 -6.25 5.50 13.77
C ASP A 137 -5.25 5.77 14.91
N GLY A 138 -5.09 4.81 15.81
CA GLY A 138 -4.18 4.89 16.95
C GLY A 138 -2.73 4.46 16.65
N VAL A 139 -2.44 3.99 15.44
CA VAL A 139 -1.12 3.53 15.02
C VAL A 139 -0.48 4.54 14.08
N VAL A 140 -1.19 4.92 13.01
CA VAL A 140 -0.73 5.92 12.05
C VAL A 140 -1.68 7.11 12.08
N GLY A 141 -1.26 8.17 12.78
CA GLY A 141 -2.05 9.38 12.91
C GLY A 141 -2.42 10.00 11.56
N LYS A 142 -3.54 10.72 11.51
CA LYS A 142 -4.12 11.31 10.27
C LYS A 142 -3.05 11.97 9.38
N LYS A 143 -2.20 12.82 9.97
CA LYS A 143 -1.15 13.57 9.24
C LYS A 143 -0.13 12.67 8.56
N HIS A 144 0.15 11.48 9.12
CA HIS A 144 1.13 10.52 8.63
C HIS A 144 0.56 9.48 7.66
N SER A 145 -0.76 9.47 7.49
CA SER A 145 -1.50 8.46 6.68
C SER A 145 -1.97 8.96 5.32
N VAL A 146 -1.68 10.22 5.00
CA VAL A 146 -2.13 10.87 3.77
C VAL A 146 -0.90 11.41 3.05
N VAL A 147 -0.73 11.01 1.79
CA VAL A 147 0.28 11.61 0.91
C VAL A 147 -0.16 13.02 0.52
N ARG A 148 0.78 13.97 0.47
CA ARG A 148 0.46 15.35 0.08
C ARG A 148 -0.11 15.39 -1.34
N ASN A 149 -1.21 16.12 -1.55
CA ASN A 149 -1.92 16.25 -2.82
C ASN A 149 -2.54 14.94 -3.38
N ALA A 150 -2.60 13.87 -2.58
CA ALA A 150 -3.26 12.62 -2.98
C ALA A 150 -4.78 12.69 -2.78
N SER A 151 -5.52 11.89 -3.55
CA SER A 151 -6.94 11.65 -3.30
C SER A 151 -7.10 10.96 -1.95
N THR A 152 -7.95 11.48 -1.08
CA THR A 152 -8.13 10.93 0.28
C THR A 152 -9.48 10.23 0.40
N HIS A 153 -9.47 9.01 0.94
CA HIS A 153 -10.65 8.20 1.18
C HIS A 153 -10.72 7.86 2.67
N VAL A 154 -11.77 8.33 3.35
CA VAL A 154 -11.96 8.06 4.77
C VAL A 154 -12.99 6.95 4.94
N ILE A 155 -12.57 5.85 5.56
CA ILE A 155 -13.41 4.74 5.98
C ILE A 155 -13.90 5.05 7.38
N TRP A 156 -15.21 5.02 7.59
CA TRP A 156 -15.89 5.35 8.85
C TRP A 156 -15.71 4.25 9.90
N THR A 157 -14.48 4.06 10.32
CA THR A 157 -14.04 3.02 11.25
C THR A 157 -13.08 3.60 12.28
N VAL A 158 -13.03 2.93 13.43
CA VAL A 158 -12.07 3.20 14.50
C VAL A 158 -11.11 2.02 14.58
N GLY A 159 -9.81 2.32 14.57
CA GLY A 159 -8.74 1.34 14.68
C GLY A 159 -8.03 1.08 13.35
N HIS A 160 -6.73 0.81 13.46
CA HIS A 160 -5.85 0.56 12.32
C HIS A 160 -6.15 -0.80 11.67
N LEU A 161 -6.06 -1.87 12.46
CA LEU A 161 -6.21 -3.24 11.98
C LEU A 161 -7.63 -3.54 11.51
N SER A 162 -8.65 -3.08 12.25
CA SER A 162 -10.06 -3.23 11.87
C SER A 162 -10.33 -2.62 10.49
N THR A 163 -9.80 -1.42 10.23
CA THR A 163 -9.94 -0.74 8.94
C THR A 163 -9.23 -1.51 7.82
N ILE A 164 -8.00 -1.98 8.05
CA ILE A 164 -7.27 -2.79 7.07
C ILE A 164 -8.04 -4.07 6.75
N VAL A 165 -8.51 -4.80 7.75
CA VAL A 165 -9.29 -6.04 7.58
C VAL A 165 -10.57 -5.77 6.78
N LEU A 166 -11.30 -4.70 7.09
CA LEU A 166 -12.49 -4.30 6.34
C LEU A 166 -12.17 -3.97 4.88
N CYS A 167 -11.14 -3.15 4.63
CA CYS A 167 -10.65 -2.84 3.28
C CYS A 167 -10.26 -4.08 2.47
N LEU A 168 -9.66 -5.06 3.15
CA LEU A 168 -9.21 -6.30 2.54
C LEU A 168 -10.36 -7.28 2.23
N THR A 169 -11.46 -7.21 2.99
CA THR A 169 -12.56 -8.17 2.94
C THR A 169 -13.86 -7.52 2.45
N VAL A 170 -14.63 -6.91 3.34
CA VAL A 170 -15.98 -6.36 3.07
C VAL A 170 -15.94 -5.21 2.08
N LEU A 171 -14.96 -4.32 2.21
CA LEU A 171 -14.78 -3.13 1.37
C LEU A 171 -13.84 -3.40 0.18
N SER A 172 -13.45 -4.66 -0.06
CA SER A 172 -12.66 -5.01 -1.24
C SER A 172 -13.28 -4.59 -2.59
N PRO A 173 -14.61 -4.60 -2.82
CA PRO A 173 -15.18 -4.07 -4.06
C PRO A 173 -14.91 -2.57 -4.23
N TYR A 174 -14.96 -1.82 -3.12
CA TYR A 174 -14.68 -0.38 -3.13
C TYR A 174 -13.20 -0.12 -3.44
N ILE A 175 -12.27 -0.83 -2.81
CA ILE A 175 -10.84 -0.67 -3.12
C ILE A 175 -10.52 -1.09 -4.56
N ALA A 176 -11.11 -2.19 -5.04
CA ALA A 176 -10.99 -2.61 -6.43
C ALA A 176 -11.57 -1.57 -7.41
N SER A 177 -12.66 -0.87 -7.05
CA SER A 177 -13.21 0.22 -7.86
C SER A 177 -12.22 1.39 -7.98
N ILE A 178 -11.54 1.74 -6.88
CA ILE A 178 -10.47 2.74 -6.88
C ILE A 178 -9.34 2.27 -7.79
N ALA A 179 -8.91 1.01 -7.72
CA ALA A 179 -7.83 0.50 -8.58
C ALA A 179 -8.18 0.59 -10.08
N LYS A 180 -9.44 0.34 -10.45
CA LYS A 180 -9.89 0.29 -11.86
C LYS A 180 -10.18 1.66 -12.49
N LYS A 181 -10.47 2.72 -11.72
CA LYS A 181 -10.94 4.02 -12.24
C LYS A 181 -9.94 4.69 -13.20
N SER A 182 -10.31 5.12 -14.41
CA SER A 182 -9.35 5.77 -15.31
C SER A 182 -8.99 7.19 -14.89
N LYS A 183 -7.76 7.64 -15.18
CA LYS A 183 -7.34 9.04 -14.95
C LYS A 183 -8.19 10.03 -15.76
N SER A 184 -8.73 9.59 -16.90
CA SER A 184 -9.65 10.35 -17.77
C SER A 184 -11.06 10.55 -17.20
N ASP A 185 -11.47 9.77 -16.19
CA ASP A 185 -12.78 9.93 -15.54
C ASP A 185 -12.78 11.00 -14.44
N ILE A 186 -11.61 11.59 -14.14
CA ILE A 186 -11.41 12.57 -13.07
C ILE A 186 -11.51 14.02 -13.61
N LEU A 187 -11.31 14.23 -14.91
CA LEU A 187 -11.36 15.54 -15.57
C LEU A 187 -12.73 15.89 -16.16
N LYS A 188 -13.77 15.10 -15.86
CA LYS A 188 -15.15 15.33 -16.33
C LYS A 188 -16.08 15.91 -15.25
N ILE A 189 -15.54 16.57 -14.23
CA ILE A 189 -16.30 17.30 -13.22
C ILE A 189 -15.90 18.76 -13.26
#